data_AF-A0A963LV17-F1
#
_entry.id   AF-A0A963LV17-F1
#
_cell.length_a   1.000
_cell.length_b   1.000
_cell.length_c   1.000
_cell.angle_alpha   90.00
_cell.angle_beta   90.00
_cell.angle_gamma   90.00
#
_symmetry.space_group_name_H-M   'P 1'
#
loop_
_entity.id
_entity.type
_entity.pdbx_description
1 polymer ?
#
loop_
_entity_poly.entity_id
_entity_poly.type
_entity_poly.pdbx_seq_one_letter_code
_entity_poly.pdbx_strand_id
1 'polypeptide(L)' 'MSARQPPWGVARRINAAGTLTRLGGSLMAPEVLDAMREAAGYSVDIAELQTAASERIAAV' A
#
# COMPACT_ATOMS: atom_id res chain seq x y z
N MET A 1 11.14 25.37 -5.88
CA MET A 1 10.13 24.64 -5.06
C MET A 1 10.87 23.71 -4.11
N SER A 2 10.98 24.07 -2.83
CA SER A 2 11.57 23.19 -1.81
C SER A 2 10.56 22.10 -1.46
N ALA A 3 10.72 20.91 -2.03
CA ALA A 3 9.91 19.75 -1.65
C ALA A 3 10.33 19.36 -0.23
N ARG A 4 9.39 19.43 0.71
CA ARG A 4 9.58 19.06 2.12
C ARG A 4 10.20 17.65 2.19
N GLN A 5 11.34 17.51 2.85
CA GLN A 5 11.99 16.20 3.00
C GLN A 5 11.15 15.29 3.90
N PRO A 6 11.09 13.98 3.61
CA PRO A 6 10.57 13.00 4.55
C PRO A 6 11.26 13.12 5.92
N PRO A 7 10.56 12.90 7.04
CA PRO A 7 11.11 13.07 8.39
C PRO A 7 12.22 12.06 8.74
N TRP A 8 12.49 11.08 7.88
CA TRP A 8 13.43 9.97 8.08
C TRP A 8 14.85 10.24 7.51
N GLY A 9 15.16 11.48 7.13
CA GLY A 9 16.50 11.84 6.63
C GLY A 9 16.86 11.29 5.25
N VAL A 10 15.87 10.85 4.46
CA VAL A 10 16.05 10.31 3.11
C VAL A 10 15.50 11.26 2.05
N ALA A 11 16.12 11.31 0.87
CA ALA A 11 15.63 12.14 -0.22
C ALA A 11 14.31 11.60 -0.79
N ARG A 12 13.32 12.48 -0.99
CA ARG A 12 12.09 12.12 -1.71
C ARG A 12 12.42 11.72 -3.15
N ARG A 13 11.88 10.59 -3.60
CA ARG A 13 11.98 10.11 -4.98
C ARG A 13 10.60 9.99 -5.61
N ILE A 14 10.52 10.20 -6.92
CA ILE A 14 9.33 9.93 -7.72
C ILE A 14 9.66 8.70 -8.57
N ASN A 15 8.85 7.64 -8.46
CA ASN A 15 9.02 6.45 -9.27
C ASN A 15 8.33 6.65 -10.62
N ALA A 16 9.05 7.27 -11.57
CA ALA A 16 8.57 7.51 -12.93
C ALA A 16 8.76 6.30 -13.87
N ALA A 17 9.36 5.21 -13.37
CA ALA A 17 9.66 4.00 -14.11
C ALA A 17 8.64 2.87 -13.86
N GLY A 18 7.47 3.18 -13.30
CA GLY A 18 6.43 2.22 -12.91
C GLY A 18 6.52 1.82 -11.44
N THR A 19 6.05 0.63 -11.07
CA THR A 19 6.04 0.12 -9.70
C THR A 19 7.31 -0.65 -9.36
N LEU A 20 8.48 -0.03 -9.59
CA LEU A 20 9.77 -0.64 -9.20
C LEU A 20 9.87 -0.81 -7.69
N THR A 21 9.68 -2.04 -7.20
CA THR A 21 9.70 -2.40 -5.77
C THR A 21 10.92 -1.89 -5.01
N ARG A 22 12.08 -1.79 -5.67
CA ARG A 22 13.32 -1.24 -5.07
C ARG A 22 13.18 0.21 -4.60
N LEU A 23 12.32 0.99 -5.26
CA LEU A 23 12.01 2.38 -4.88
C LEU A 23 10.74 2.47 -4.01
N GLY A 24 10.11 1.33 -3.71
CA GLY A 24 8.80 1.23 -3.09
C GLY A 24 7.67 1.01 -4.09
N GLY A 25 6.47 0.78 -3.54
CA GLY A 25 5.24 0.70 -4.31
C GLY A 25 4.65 2.08 -4.63
N SER A 26 3.52 2.08 -5.32
CA SER A 26 2.69 3.28 -5.49
C SER A 26 2.18 3.77 -4.13
N LEU A 27 1.91 5.07 -4.04
CA LEU A 27 1.18 5.62 -2.91
C LEU A 27 -0.23 5.01 -2.89
N MET A 28 -0.63 4.48 -1.73
CA MET A 28 -1.99 3.99 -1.52
C MET A 28 -2.97 5.16 -1.40
N ALA A 29 -4.19 4.97 -1.89
CA ALA A 29 -5.27 5.91 -1.66
C ALA A 29 -5.65 5.96 -0.17
N PRO A 30 -6.17 7.09 0.36
CA PRO A 30 -6.51 7.23 1.79
C PRO A 30 -7.40 6.10 2.33
N GLU A 31 -8.41 5.68 1.58
CA GLU A 31 -9.33 4.61 1.94
C GLU A 31 -8.62 3.25 2.09
N VAL A 32 -7.56 3.01 1.31
CA VAL A 32 -6.75 1.80 1.40
C VAL A 32 -5.89 1.83 2.67
N LEU A 33 -5.34 3.01 3.02
CA LEU A 33 -4.57 3.18 4.26
C LEU A 33 -5.42 2.93 5.50
N ASP A 34 -6.67 3.41 5.51
CA ASP A 34 -7.58 3.19 6.63
C ASP A 34 -7.97 1.71 6.75
N ALA A 35 -8.26 1.04 5.63
CA ALA A 35 -8.51 -0.42 5.62
C ALA A 35 -7.31 -1.22 6.11
N MET A 36 -6.08 -0.85 5.71
CA MET A 36 -4.86 -1.51 6.22
C MET A 36 -4.66 -1.28 7.71
N ARG A 37 -4.98 -0.08 8.21
CA ARG A 37 -4.91 0.22 9.65
C ARG A 37 -5.90 -0.62 10.44
N GLU A 38 -7.11 -0.78 9.95
CA GLU A 38 -8.11 -1.67 10.56
C GLU A 38 -7.63 -3.12 10.55
N ALA A 39 -7.19 -3.63 9.40
CA ALA A 39 -6.74 -5.00 9.23
C ALA A 39 -5.56 -5.38 10.15
N ALA A 40 -4.69 -4.41 10.49
CA ALA A 40 -3.55 -4.64 11.39
C ALA A 40 -3.96 -5.05 12.82
N GLY A 41 -5.23 -4.88 13.21
CA GLY A 41 -5.76 -5.35 14.50
C GLY A 41 -6.16 -6.82 14.53
N TYR A 42 -6.08 -7.54 13.41
CA TYR A 42 -6.57 -8.91 13.28
C TYR A 42 -5.44 -9.86 12.87
N SER A 43 -5.52 -11.10 13.35
CA SER A 43 -4.68 -12.21 12.89
C SER A 43 -5.60 -13.28 12.31
N VAL A 44 -5.45 -13.54 11.02
CA VAL A 44 -6.26 -14.49 10.25
C VAL A 44 -5.37 -15.41 9.42
N ASP A 45 -5.92 -16.51 8.94
CA ASP A 45 -5.23 -17.32 7.93
C ASP A 45 -5.11 -16.52 6.62
N ILE A 46 -3.90 -16.45 6.08
CA ILE A 46 -3.62 -15.62 4.91
C ILE A 46 -4.22 -16.19 3.62
N ALA A 47 -4.39 -17.51 3.51
CA ALA A 47 -4.99 -18.15 2.35
C ALA A 47 -6.50 -17.91 2.31
N GLU A 48 -7.16 -17.94 3.48
CA GLU A 48 -8.58 -17.56 3.59
C GLU A 48 -8.81 -16.10 3.19
N LEU A 49 -7.98 -15.18 3.70
CA LEU A 49 -8.06 -13.76 3.36
C LEU A 49 -7.89 -13.52 1.85
N GLN A 50 -6.91 -14.18 1.22
CA GLN A 50 -6.67 -14.04 -0.22
C GLN A 50 -7.80 -14.64 -1.07
N THR A 51 -8.40 -15.75 -0.63
CA THR A 51 -9.56 -16.35 -1.28
C THR A 51 -10.74 -15.38 -1.26
N ALA A 52 -11.10 -14.87 -0.08
CA ALA A 52 -12.20 -13.91 0.06
C ALA A 52 -11.98 -12.62 -0.75
N ALA A 53 -10.74 -12.11 -0.78
CA ALA A 53 -10.39 -10.95 -1.60
C ALA A 53 -10.59 -11.24 -3.10
N SER A 54 -10.18 -12.42 -3.56
CA SER A 54 -10.31 -12.84 -4.96
C SER A 54 -11.79 -12.96 -5.38
N GLU A 55 -12.63 -13.55 -4.53
CA GLU A 55 -14.08 -13.62 -4.77
C GLU A 55 -14.71 -12.23 -4.87
N ARG A 56 -14.31 -11.30 -3.99
CA ARG A 56 -14.82 -9.92 -4.02
C ARG A 56 -14.44 -9.17 -5.30
N ILE A 57 -13.23 -9.40 -5.80
CA ILE A 57 -12.72 -8.82 -7.05
C ILE A 57 -13.40 -9.46 -8.26
N ALA A 58 -13.68 -10.75 -8.24
CA ALA A 58 -14.38 -11.42 -9.35
C ALA A 58 -15.84 -10.94 -9.51
N ALA A 59 -16.42 -10.34 -8.46
CA ALA A 59 -17.79 -9.84 -8.44
C ALA A 59 -17.95 -8.39 -8.95
N VAL A 60 -16.89 -7.74 -9.43
CA VAL A 60 -16.93 -6.37 -10.02
C VAL A 60 -16.72 -6.36 -11.52
#